data_AF-A0A538I1Y9-F1
#
_entry.id   AF-A0A538I1Y9-F1
#
_cell.length_a   1.000
_cell.length_b   1.000
_cell.length_c   1.000
_cell.angle_alpha   90.00
_cell.angle_beta   90.00
_cell.angle_gamma   90.00
#
_symmetry.space_group_name_H-M   'P 1'
#
loop_
_entity.id
_entity.type
_entity.pdbx_description
1 polymer ?
#
loop_
_entity_poly.entity_id
_entity_poly.type
_entity_poly.pdbx_seq_one_letter_code
_entity_poly.pdbx_strand_id
1 'polypeptide(L)'
;MTVFGHAPVALRRVVSGREHIVIRFARGGDVSGVSRLADLCDRPVPASPLLLAEADGSLIAAVSTRTGDVIRDPFVASDDVVALLQLRATQLDRAA
;
A
#
# COMPACT_ATOMS: atom_id res chain seq x y z
N MET A 1 -26.75 -10.30 15.77
CA MET A 1 -25.78 -9.56 16.60
C MET A 1 -24.40 -9.77 16.02
N THR A 2 -23.89 -8.79 15.25
CA THR A 2 -22.56 -8.85 14.65
C THR A 2 -21.52 -8.58 15.74
N VAL A 3 -20.71 -9.58 16.05
CA VAL A 3 -19.61 -9.44 17.01
C VAL A 3 -18.41 -8.90 16.23
N PHE A 4 -18.08 -7.62 16.42
CA PHE A 4 -16.78 -7.09 16.00
C PHE A 4 -15.71 -7.71 16.89
N GLY A 5 -14.97 -8.68 16.36
CA GLY A 5 -13.83 -9.27 17.03
C GLY A 5 -12.85 -8.19 17.49
N HIS A 6 -12.43 -8.25 18.75
CA HIS A 6 -11.51 -7.30 19.35
C HIS A 6 -10.17 -7.30 18.61
N ALA A 7 -9.89 -6.23 17.87
CA ALA A 7 -8.56 -5.98 17.35
C ALA A 7 -7.59 -5.81 18.55
N PRO A 8 -6.42 -6.45 18.54
CA PRO A 8 -5.46 -6.35 19.64
C PRO A 8 -4.98 -4.90 19.82
N VAL A 9 -4.88 -4.48 21.08
CA VAL A 9 -4.55 -3.11 21.58
C VAL A 9 -3.18 -2.57 21.11
N ALA A 10 -2.40 -3.33 20.32
CA ALA A 10 -1.12 -2.88 19.75
C ALA A 10 -1.25 -2.07 18.45
N LEU A 11 -2.35 -2.17 17.69
CA LEU A 11 -2.47 -1.47 16.39
C LEU A 11 -2.60 0.05 16.54
N ARG A 12 -3.21 0.53 17.63
CA ARG A 12 -3.55 1.95 17.81
C ARG A 12 -2.32 2.86 17.98
N ARG A 13 -1.16 2.31 18.38
CA ARG A 13 0.07 3.08 18.59
C ARG A 13 1.09 2.91 17.46
N VAL A 14 0.96 1.88 16.62
CA VAL A 14 1.79 1.71 15.42
C VAL A 14 1.24 2.52 14.25
N VAL A 15 -0.09 2.68 14.16
CA VAL A 15 -0.73 3.71 13.32
C VAL A 15 -0.67 5.09 14.01
N SER A 16 0.46 5.45 14.63
CA SER A 16 0.65 6.80 15.16
C SER A 16 1.19 7.69 14.06
N GLY A 17 0.30 8.49 13.47
CA GLY A 17 0.66 9.66 12.66
C GLY A 17 -0.18 9.89 11.40
N ARG A 18 -0.91 8.88 10.91
CA ARG A 18 -1.66 8.97 9.65
C ARG A 18 -3.15 8.85 9.90
N GLU A 19 -3.91 9.88 9.54
CA GLU A 19 -5.36 9.93 9.78
C GLU A 19 -6.14 9.24 8.66
N HIS A 20 -5.60 9.21 7.44
CA HIS A 20 -6.30 8.66 6.29
C HIS A 20 -5.39 7.82 5.38
N ILE A 21 -5.80 6.57 5.12
CA ILE A 21 -5.14 5.66 4.17
C ILE A 21 -6.09 5.36 3.02
N VAL A 22 -5.62 5.57 1.78
CA VAL A 22 -6.38 5.25 0.57
C VAL A 22 -5.66 4.15 -0.19
N ILE A 23 -6.37 3.06 -0.49
CA ILE A 23 -5.88 1.96 -1.33
C ILE A 23 -6.69 1.94 -2.62
N ARG A 24 -6.02 2.06 -3.77
CA ARG A 24 -6.68 2.15 -5.08
C ARG A 24 -5.82 1.59 -6.20
N PHE A 25 -6.43 1.19 -7.31
CA PHE A 25 -5.67 0.87 -8.52
C PHE A 25 -4.99 2.12 -9.09
N ALA A 26 -3.82 1.91 -9.69
CA ALA A 26 -3.10 2.92 -10.44
C ALA A 26 -3.88 3.37 -11.68
N ARG A 27 -3.73 4.65 -12.02
CA ARG A 27 -4.32 5.35 -13.15
C ARG A 27 -3.20 6.02 -13.95
N GLY A 28 -3.50 6.48 -15.17
CA GLY A 28 -2.50 7.12 -16.04
C GLY A 28 -1.80 8.34 -15.42
N GLY A 29 -2.45 9.06 -14.50
CA GLY A 29 -1.85 10.19 -13.79
C GLY A 29 -0.82 9.82 -12.72
N ASP A 30 -0.69 8.54 -12.35
CA ASP A 30 0.17 8.11 -11.24
C ASP A 30 1.61 7.78 -11.68
N VAL A 31 1.90 7.82 -12.99
CA VAL A 31 3.16 7.35 -13.57
C VAL A 31 4.38 8.03 -12.94
N SER A 32 4.34 9.35 -12.75
CA SER A 32 5.44 10.10 -12.14
C SER A 32 5.64 9.75 -10.66
N GLY A 33 4.54 9.56 -9.90
CA GLY A 33 4.59 9.17 -8.50
C GLY A 33 5.14 7.76 -8.30
N VAL A 34 4.72 6.82 -9.16
CA VAL A 34 5.22 5.43 -9.14
C VAL A 34 6.69 5.37 -9.55
N SER A 35 7.11 6.14 -10.56
CA SER A 35 8.53 6.23 -10.94
C SER A 35 9.37 6.76 -9.78
N ARG A 36 8.92 7.83 -9.12
CA ARG A 36 9.59 8.37 -7.94
C ARG A 36 9.75 7.33 -6.83
N LEU A 37 8.72 6.54 -6.53
CA LEU A 37 8.82 5.46 -5.53
C LEU A 37 9.86 4.41 -5.92
N ALA A 38 9.92 4.06 -7.22
CA ALA A 38 10.85 3.07 -7.74
C ALA A 38 12.30 3.58 -7.60
N ASP A 39 12.53 4.84 -7.94
CA ASP A 39 13.81 5.53 -7.77
C ASP A 39 14.23 5.58 -6.29
N LEU A 40 13.31 5.91 -5.37
CA LEU A 40 13.59 5.92 -3.93
C LEU A 40 13.95 4.52 -3.41
N CYS A 41 13.36 3.46 -3.96
CA CYS A 41 13.65 2.08 -3.62
C CYS A 41 14.92 1.51 -4.27
N ASP A 42 15.53 2.23 -5.22
CA ASP A 42 16.55 1.71 -6.13
C ASP A 42 16.11 0.40 -6.81
N ARG A 43 14.87 0.38 -7.33
CA ARG A 43 14.24 -0.78 -7.95
C ARG A 43 13.46 -0.38 -9.21
N PRO A 44 13.28 -1.29 -10.17
CA PRO A 44 12.38 -1.03 -11.29
C PRO A 44 10.92 -0.93 -10.83
N VAL A 45 10.10 -0.23 -11.62
CA VAL A 45 8.64 -0.19 -11.42
C VAL A 45 8.06 -1.62 -11.56
N PRO A 46 7.28 -2.11 -10.58
CA PRO A 46 6.66 -3.43 -10.67
C PRO A 46 5.68 -3.55 -11.84
N ALA A 47 5.41 -4.79 -12.27
CA ALA A 47 4.50 -5.06 -13.36
C ALA A 47 3.05 -4.65 -13.02
N SER A 48 2.34 -4.06 -13.97
CA SER A 48 0.90 -3.80 -13.86
C SER A 48 0.08 -5.10 -13.76
N PRO A 49 -1.12 -5.10 -13.14
CA PRO A 49 -1.78 -3.95 -12.51
C PRO A 49 -1.15 -3.59 -11.17
N LEU A 50 -1.05 -2.28 -10.90
CA LEU A 50 -0.54 -1.77 -9.63
C LEU A 50 -1.69 -1.35 -8.72
N LEU A 51 -1.60 -1.75 -7.46
CA LEU A 51 -2.38 -1.22 -6.37
C LEU A 51 -1.49 -0.26 -5.58
N LEU A 52 -2.01 0.94 -5.33
CA LEU A 52 -1.31 2.05 -4.70
C LEU A 52 -1.84 2.28 -3.29
N ALA A 53 -0.96 2.68 -2.38
CA ALA A 53 -1.32 3.18 -1.07
C ALA A 53 -0.89 4.63 -0.90
N GLU A 54 -1.86 5.47 -0.58
CA GLU A 54 -1.66 6.86 -0.18
C GLU A 54 -1.92 7.01 1.32
N ALA A 55 -1.07 7.78 1.99
CA ALA A 55 -1.28 8.24 3.35
C ALA A 55 -1.33 9.77 3.37
N ASP A 56 -2.42 10.32 3.90
CA ASP A 56 -2.65 11.77 4.00
C ASP A 56 -2.38 12.52 2.68
N GLY A 57 -2.81 11.92 1.56
CA GLY A 57 -2.65 12.45 0.21
C GLY A 57 -1.30 12.20 -0.47
N SER A 58 -0.36 11.56 0.22
CA SER A 58 0.96 11.21 -0.32
C SER A 58 1.02 9.74 -0.72
N LEU A 59 1.41 9.45 -1.97
CA LEU A 59 1.69 8.11 -2.44
C LEU A 59 2.96 7.57 -1.77
N ILE A 60 2.83 6.51 -0.96
CA ILE A 60 3.94 5.97 -0.15
C ILE A 60 4.28 4.51 -0.45
N ALA A 61 3.41 3.76 -1.12
CA ALA A 61 3.71 2.40 -1.56
C ALA A 61 2.90 1.98 -2.79
N ALA A 62 3.44 1.02 -3.52
CA ALA A 62 2.77 0.34 -4.63
C ALA A 62 3.11 -1.15 -4.62
N VAL A 63 2.14 -1.99 -4.99
CA VAL A 63 2.33 -3.44 -5.18
C VAL A 63 1.78 -3.87 -6.53
N SER A 64 2.49 -4.77 -7.20
CA SER A 64 1.91 -5.50 -8.32
C SER A 64 0.89 -6.51 -7.82
N THR A 65 -0.37 -6.41 -8.26
CA THR A 65 -1.36 -7.46 -7.97
C THR A 65 -1.09 -8.74 -8.76
N ARG A 66 -0.16 -8.72 -9.73
CA ARG A 66 0.21 -9.89 -10.52
C ARG A 66 1.39 -10.65 -9.93
N THR A 67 2.43 -9.94 -9.50
CA THR A 67 3.67 -10.59 -9.02
C THR A 67 3.85 -10.49 -7.50
N GLY A 68 3.15 -9.57 -6.83
CA GLY A 68 3.34 -9.27 -5.41
C GLY A 68 4.56 -8.39 -5.12
N ASP A 69 5.31 -7.96 -6.14
CA ASP A 69 6.47 -7.07 -5.98
C ASP A 69 6.03 -5.71 -5.42
N VAL A 70 6.75 -5.23 -4.41
CA VAL A 70 6.47 -3.98 -3.70
C VAL A 70 7.59 -2.97 -3.91
N ILE A 71 7.20 -1.72 -4.14
CA ILE A 71 8.03 -0.53 -3.93
C ILE A 71 7.36 0.36 -2.87
N ARG A 72 8.16 1.02 -2.04
CA ARG A 72 7.69 1.92 -0.98
C ARG A 72 8.65 3.06 -0.77
N ASP A 73 8.19 4.16 -0.19
CA ASP A 73 9.08 5.22 0.24
C ASP A 73 9.89 4.72 1.46
N PRO A 74 11.22 4.55 1.35
CA PRO A 74 12.04 4.00 2.43
C PRO A 74 12.33 5.04 3.53
N PHE A 75 12.02 6.32 3.29
CA PHE A 75 12.25 7.42 4.23
C PHE A 75 11.05 7.67 5.14
N VAL A 76 9.96 6.91 4.96
CA VAL A 76 8.78 6.94 5.83
C VAL A 76 8.50 5.54 6.35
N ALA A 77 8.21 5.43 7.66
CA ALA A 77 7.76 4.17 8.24
C ALA A 77 6.44 3.76 7.59
N SER A 78 6.46 2.78 6.70
CA SER A 78 5.32 2.38 5.85
C SER A 78 5.04 0.89 5.84
N ASP A 79 5.70 0.11 6.71
CA ASP A 79 5.57 -1.35 6.73
C ASP A 79 4.14 -1.81 7.09
N ASP A 80 3.44 -1.07 7.95
CA ASP A 80 2.03 -1.29 8.28
C ASP A 80 1.11 -1.07 7.07
N VAL A 81 1.36 0.00 6.31
CA VAL A 81 0.62 0.32 5.08
C VAL A 81 0.90 -0.71 3.98
N VAL A 82 2.15 -1.14 3.85
CA VAL A 82 2.54 -2.21 2.92
C VAL A 82 1.83 -3.52 3.26
N ALA A 83 1.72 -3.87 4.54
CA ALA A 83 0.99 -5.06 4.96
C ALA A 83 -0.51 -4.98 4.59
N LEU A 84 -1.15 -3.81 4.77
CA LEU A 84 -2.52 -3.59 4.32
C LEU A 84 -2.66 -3.70 2.79
N LEU A 85 -1.70 -3.15 2.06
CA LEU A 85 -1.69 -3.14 0.60
C LEU A 85 -1.53 -4.57 0.03
N GLN A 86 -0.63 -5.37 0.60
CA GLN A 86 -0.44 -6.78 0.26
C GLN A 86 -1.68 -7.62 0.61
N LEU A 87 -2.26 -7.41 1.80
CA LEU A 87 -3.50 -8.07 2.18
C LEU A 87 -4.61 -7.80 1.16
N ARG A 88 -4.75 -6.55 0.70
CA ARG A 88 -5.75 -6.18 -0.30
C ARG A 88 -5.45 -6.82 -1.66
N ALA A 89 -4.19 -6.88 -2.08
CA ALA A 89 -3.81 -7.57 -3.31
C ALA A 89 -4.20 -9.06 -3.27
N THR A 90 -3.94 -9.76 -2.15
CA THR A 90 -4.36 -11.16 -1.98
C THR A 90 -5.88 -11.34 -2.00
N GLN A 91 -6.64 -10.41 -1.40
CA GLN A 91 -8.11 -10.47 -1.46
C GLN A 91 -8.64 -10.32 -2.88
N LEU A 92 -8.01 -9.46 -3.69
CA LEU A 92 -8.40 -9.24 -5.10
C LEU A 92 -8.04 -10.44 -5.97
N ASP A 93 -6.86 -11.03 -5.76
CA ASP A 93 -6.43 -12.25 -6.46
C ASP A 93 -7.39 -13.42 -6.21
N ARG A 94 -7.79 -13.63 -4.95
CA ARG A 94 -8.77 -14.68 -4.58
C ARG A 94 -10.18 -14.45 -5.10
N ALA A 95 -10.52 -13.23 -5.49
CA ALA A 95 -11.84 -12.87 -5.98
C ALA A 95 -11.94 -12.93 -7.52
N ALA A 96 -10.82 -13.10 -8.22
CA ALA A 96 -10.73 -13.24 -9.67
C ALA A 96 -10.91 -14.71 -10.10
#